data_AF-A0A7C6NEZ2-F1
#
_entry.id   AF-A0A7C6NEZ2-F1
#
_cell.length_a   1.000
_cell.length_b   1.000
_cell.length_c   1.000
_cell.angle_alpha   90.00
_cell.angle_beta   90.00
_cell.angle_gamma   90.00
#
_symmetry.space_group_name_H-M   'P 1'
#
loop_
_entity.id
_entity.type
_entity.pdbx_description
1 polymer ?
#
loop_
_entity_poly.entity_id
_entity_poly.type
_entity_poly.pdbx_seq_one_letter_code
_entity_poly.pdbx_strand_id
1 'polypeptide(L)'
;MQIGCHKKLLEYLGKKPQPRSPEEDSLLGWSATLQLFNRRRIILVANDETRYNFIFYGIKKGDLKNFDDLLLGGIRSCFEQECISPAIFDKYIAETAGGAAIKFTKSPSPKITARLRELLSSATQFQSFFSLKTLLQFHITPSLNSNTFLPDEYCEPIRRTFVRALKKRYGEDIFASRAVELEITLGTSNVFRRRIVVPIQYNFRELHYIIVTAFGWPNSGFLKHFLKYNYWLEKDSEGRPLSKLESEEPAPSDISYESRLCYLVTLDEVFSKYSAITYNYRLEDGWAFAIKLVGFQDNHDKPYPVCVEGSVFTLPVSFSEDPPGSFDIDHVNDQLEKMFYKG
;
A
#
# COMPACT_ATOMS: atom_id res chain seq x y z
N MET A 1 -2.77 0.84 24.35
CA MET A 1 -3.86 1.11 23.37
C MET A 1 -5.13 0.31 23.66
N GLN A 2 -6.33 0.90 23.51
CA GLN A 2 -7.60 0.15 23.59
C GLN A 2 -8.13 -0.25 22.22
N ILE A 3 -8.55 -1.52 22.11
CA ILE A 3 -9.19 -2.07 20.92
C ILE A 3 -10.63 -2.46 21.26
N GLY A 4 -11.59 -1.71 20.74
CA GLY A 4 -13.01 -1.96 20.89
C GLY A 4 -13.48 -3.13 20.02
N CYS A 5 -13.78 -4.27 20.63
CA CYS A 5 -14.18 -5.45 19.86
C CYS A 5 -15.68 -5.69 19.86
N HIS A 6 -16.21 -6.05 18.70
CA HIS A 6 -17.55 -6.63 18.60
C HIS A 6 -17.60 -8.00 19.33
N LYS A 7 -18.77 -8.36 19.88
CA LYS A 7 -18.97 -9.59 20.68
C LYS A 7 -18.42 -10.86 20.00
N LYS A 8 -18.70 -11.03 18.70
CA LYS A 8 -18.21 -12.17 17.91
C LYS A 8 -16.68 -12.29 17.88
N LEU A 9 -15.98 -11.15 17.86
CA LEU A 9 -14.52 -11.13 17.87
C LEU A 9 -13.99 -11.50 19.27
N LEU A 10 -14.54 -10.93 20.35
CA LEU A 10 -14.15 -11.29 21.72
C LEU A 10 -14.29 -12.79 22.01
N GLU A 11 -15.43 -13.38 21.59
CA GLU A 11 -15.68 -14.81 21.68
C GLU A 11 -14.66 -15.62 20.89
N TYR A 12 -14.34 -15.18 19.67
CA TYR A 12 -13.35 -15.85 18.83
C TYR A 12 -11.93 -15.79 19.40
N LEU A 13 -11.56 -14.66 20.03
CA LEU A 13 -10.28 -14.49 20.72
C LEU A 13 -10.22 -15.21 22.06
N GLY A 14 -11.36 -15.62 22.62
CA GLY A 14 -11.44 -16.17 23.98
C GLY A 14 -11.06 -15.16 25.07
N LYS A 15 -11.16 -13.85 24.78
CA LYS A 15 -10.76 -12.78 25.70
C LYS A 15 -12.00 -12.21 26.39
N LYS A 16 -11.92 -12.00 27.72
CA LYS A 16 -12.91 -11.21 28.45
C LYS A 16 -12.63 -9.72 28.23
N PRO A 17 -13.63 -8.91 27.88
CA PRO A 17 -13.43 -7.49 27.65
C PRO A 17 -13.10 -6.78 28.97
N GLN A 18 -12.12 -5.90 28.94
CA GLN A 18 -11.78 -4.98 30.01
C GLN A 18 -12.64 -3.70 29.92
N PRO A 19 -12.79 -2.94 31.02
CA PRO A 19 -13.42 -1.63 30.99
C PRO A 19 -12.70 -0.70 30.00
N ARG A 20 -13.47 0.05 29.21
CA ARG A 20 -12.93 1.08 28.32
C ARG A 20 -12.69 2.36 29.11
N SER A 21 -11.62 3.07 28.79
CA SER A 21 -11.35 4.37 29.39
C SER A 21 -12.20 5.39 28.63
N PRO A 22 -13.11 6.11 29.29
CA PRO A 22 -13.93 7.12 28.61
C PRO A 22 -13.09 8.34 28.19
N GLU A 23 -11.90 8.51 28.77
CA GLU A 23 -10.99 9.64 28.52
C GLU A 23 -9.99 9.36 27.39
N GLU A 24 -9.92 8.14 26.86
CA GLU A 24 -9.00 7.87 25.74
C GLU A 24 -9.52 8.54 24.46
N ASP A 25 -8.66 9.37 23.89
CA ASP A 25 -8.87 10.11 22.65
C ASP A 25 -9.27 9.16 21.51
N SER A 26 -10.29 9.53 20.73
CA SER A 26 -10.79 8.71 19.63
C SER A 26 -9.77 8.46 18.53
N LEU A 27 -8.79 9.35 18.35
CA LEU A 27 -7.71 9.14 17.39
C LEU A 27 -6.76 8.02 17.85
N LEU A 28 -6.61 7.84 19.16
CA LEU A 28 -5.75 6.80 19.77
C LEU A 28 -6.48 5.45 19.90
N GLY A 29 -7.80 5.46 19.80
CA GLY A 29 -8.65 4.26 19.86
C GLY A 29 -8.86 3.59 18.49
N TRP A 30 -8.88 2.26 18.50
CA TRP A 30 -9.30 1.47 17.34
C TRP A 30 -10.42 0.52 17.74
N SER A 31 -11.20 0.09 16.76
CA SER A 31 -12.21 -0.93 16.95
C SER A 31 -12.14 -2.00 15.87
N ALA A 32 -12.54 -3.22 16.21
CA ALA A 32 -12.41 -4.38 15.34
C ALA A 32 -13.68 -5.25 15.31
N THR A 33 -13.95 -5.82 14.15
CA THR A 33 -15.05 -6.75 13.91
C THR A 33 -14.57 -8.00 13.19
N LEU A 34 -15.37 -9.07 13.26
CA LEU A 34 -15.08 -10.38 12.66
C LEU A 34 -16.29 -10.85 11.85
N GLN A 35 -16.03 -11.35 10.64
CA GLN A 35 -17.00 -12.04 9.81
C GLN A 35 -16.39 -13.29 9.17
N LEU A 36 -17.26 -14.25 8.83
CA LEU A 36 -16.92 -15.35 7.94
C LEU A 36 -17.23 -14.93 6.50
N PHE A 37 -16.24 -15.01 5.63
CA PHE A 37 -16.34 -14.64 4.23
C PHE A 37 -15.59 -15.68 3.38
N ASN A 38 -16.21 -16.26 2.35
CA ASN A 38 -15.64 -17.34 1.54
C ASN A 38 -15.00 -18.48 2.37
N ARG A 39 -15.70 -18.91 3.43
CA ARG A 39 -15.25 -19.93 4.40
C ARG A 39 -13.96 -19.58 5.16
N ARG A 40 -13.50 -18.33 5.08
CA ARG A 40 -12.34 -17.78 5.78
C ARG A 40 -12.79 -16.68 6.74
N ARG A 41 -12.01 -16.43 7.78
CA ARG A 41 -12.28 -15.34 8.72
C ARG A 41 -11.65 -14.06 8.18
N ILE A 42 -12.43 -12.99 8.18
CA ILE A 42 -11.97 -11.63 7.93
C ILE A 42 -12.13 -10.83 9.22
N ILE A 43 -11.04 -10.21 9.66
CA ILE A 43 -11.06 -9.25 10.77
C ILE A 43 -10.79 -7.88 10.16
N LEU A 44 -11.73 -6.96 10.31
CA LEU A 44 -11.51 -5.55 9.96
C LEU A 44 -11.24 -4.76 11.23
N VAL A 45 -10.24 -3.91 11.18
CA VAL A 45 -9.82 -3.01 12.25
C VAL A 45 -9.86 -1.60 11.69
N ALA A 46 -10.46 -0.67 12.42
CA ALA A 46 -10.58 0.72 12.00
C ALA A 46 -10.35 1.70 13.15
N ASN A 47 -9.75 2.84 12.84
CA ASN A 47 -9.57 3.94 13.77
C ASN A 47 -10.93 4.55 14.14
N ASP A 48 -11.16 4.80 15.43
CA ASP A 48 -12.48 5.19 15.95
C ASP A 48 -12.91 6.59 15.48
N GLU A 49 -11.95 7.48 15.23
CA GLU A 49 -12.16 8.85 14.75
C GLU A 49 -12.27 8.92 13.22
N THR A 50 -11.24 8.42 12.53
CA THR A 50 -10.98 8.71 11.11
C THR A 50 -11.53 7.64 10.17
N ARG A 51 -11.88 6.46 10.70
CA ARG A 51 -12.28 5.26 9.94
C ARG A 51 -11.16 4.64 9.10
N TYR A 52 -9.92 5.12 9.24
CA TYR A 52 -8.79 4.48 8.58
C TYR A 52 -8.75 3.02 8.98
N ASN A 53 -8.73 2.12 8.01
CA ASN A 53 -8.98 0.71 8.24
C ASN A 53 -8.04 -0.21 7.47
N PHE A 54 -7.84 -1.39 8.02
CA PHE A 54 -7.10 -2.47 7.40
C PHE A 54 -7.80 -3.79 7.74
N ILE A 55 -7.44 -4.85 7.02
CA ILE A 55 -8.03 -6.16 7.23
C ILE A 55 -6.97 -7.26 7.38
N PHE A 56 -7.31 -8.25 8.19
CA PHE A 56 -6.70 -9.56 8.13
C PHE A 56 -7.64 -10.55 7.45
N TYR A 57 -7.08 -11.42 6.62
CA TYR A 57 -7.84 -12.46 5.92
C TYR A 57 -7.22 -13.84 6.15
N GLY A 58 -8.06 -14.83 6.42
CA GLY A 58 -7.63 -16.21 6.58
C GLY A 58 -7.14 -16.60 7.97
N ILE A 59 -7.33 -15.75 8.99
CA ILE A 59 -6.89 -16.00 10.38
C ILE A 59 -7.41 -17.34 10.90
N LYS A 60 -6.48 -18.15 11.42
CA LYS A 60 -6.71 -19.44 12.07
C LYS A 60 -6.55 -19.29 13.59
N LYS A 61 -6.93 -20.34 14.33
CA LYS A 61 -6.78 -20.35 15.81
C LYS A 61 -5.31 -20.25 16.25
N GLY A 62 -4.37 -20.82 15.47
CA GLY A 62 -2.94 -20.76 15.78
C GLY A 62 -2.39 -19.34 15.78
N ASP A 63 -2.86 -18.50 14.86
CA ASP A 63 -2.43 -17.11 14.70
C ASP A 63 -2.87 -16.23 15.87
N LEU A 64 -3.91 -16.66 16.62
CA LEU A 64 -4.45 -15.88 17.74
C LEU A 64 -3.50 -15.77 18.93
N LYS A 65 -2.48 -16.65 19.02
CA LYS A 65 -1.50 -16.61 20.11
C LYS A 65 -0.73 -15.28 20.14
N ASN A 66 -0.48 -14.71 18.97
CA ASN A 66 0.27 -13.46 18.79
C ASN A 66 -0.63 -12.36 18.18
N PHE A 67 -1.93 -12.39 18.47
CA PHE A 67 -2.88 -11.47 17.85
C PHE A 67 -2.62 -10.00 18.22
N ASP A 68 -2.09 -9.76 19.42
CA ASP A 68 -1.75 -8.42 19.88
C ASP A 68 -0.65 -7.82 18.99
N ASP A 69 0.39 -8.61 18.68
CA ASP A 69 1.47 -8.21 17.76
C ASP A 69 0.96 -8.02 16.33
N LEU A 70 0.05 -8.89 15.87
CA LEU A 70 -0.58 -8.74 14.56
C LEU A 70 -1.34 -7.41 14.47
N LEU A 71 -2.14 -7.07 15.49
CA LEU A 71 -2.87 -5.80 15.54
C LEU A 71 -1.94 -4.60 15.53
N LEU A 72 -0.91 -4.59 16.38
CA LEU A 72 0.04 -3.50 16.45
C LEU A 72 0.82 -3.35 15.12
N GLY A 73 1.21 -4.46 14.51
CA GLY A 73 1.84 -4.49 13.19
C GLY A 73 0.92 -3.97 12.08
N GLY A 74 -0.38 -4.30 12.13
CA GLY A 74 -1.38 -3.76 11.21
C GLY A 74 -1.56 -2.25 11.34
N ILE A 75 -1.62 -1.73 12.58
CA ILE A 75 -1.70 -0.29 12.83
C ILE A 75 -0.41 0.40 12.38
N ARG A 76 0.77 -0.15 12.70
CA ARG A 76 2.06 0.37 12.22
C ARG A 76 2.09 0.43 10.69
N SER A 77 1.61 -0.62 10.02
CA SER A 77 1.52 -0.66 8.56
C SER A 77 0.66 0.48 8.00
N CYS A 78 -0.43 0.88 8.66
CA CYS A 78 -1.21 2.06 8.25
C CYS A 78 -0.38 3.35 8.22
N PHE A 79 0.48 3.57 9.23
CA PHE A 79 1.36 4.74 9.26
C PHE A 79 2.42 4.67 8.16
N GLU A 80 3.02 3.49 7.95
CA GLU A 80 4.02 3.26 6.92
C GLU A 80 3.43 3.48 5.51
N GLN A 81 2.24 2.97 5.22
CA GLN A 81 1.58 3.14 3.92
C GLN A 81 1.31 4.61 3.57
N GLU A 82 1.09 5.47 4.57
CA GLU A 82 0.94 6.93 4.38
C GLU A 82 2.27 7.70 4.51
N CYS A 83 3.41 6.98 4.54
CA CYS A 83 4.78 7.53 4.69
C CYS A 83 4.98 8.37 5.97
N ILE A 84 4.23 8.08 7.02
CA ILE A 84 4.34 8.79 8.30
C ILE A 84 5.62 8.38 9.02
N SER A 85 6.30 9.37 9.59
CA SER A 85 7.53 9.20 10.35
C SER A 85 7.39 8.14 11.45
N PRO A 86 8.35 7.21 11.56
CA PRO A 86 8.40 6.28 12.70
C PRO A 86 8.38 7.01 14.05
N ALA A 87 9.00 8.19 14.15
CA ALA A 87 8.97 8.99 15.37
C ALA A 87 7.57 9.51 15.73
N ILE A 88 6.72 9.79 14.72
CA ILE A 88 5.31 10.15 14.94
C ILE A 88 4.51 8.92 15.39
N PHE A 89 4.77 7.75 14.81
CA PHE A 89 4.17 6.51 15.28
C PHE A 89 4.55 6.20 16.73
N ASP A 90 5.82 6.36 17.11
CA ASP A 90 6.29 6.09 18.47
C ASP A 90 5.64 7.05 19.49
N LYS A 91 5.51 8.35 19.15
CA LYS A 91 4.74 9.32 19.93
C LYS A 91 3.27 8.88 20.06
N TYR A 92 2.64 8.51 18.95
CA TYR A 92 1.26 8.03 18.91
C TYR A 92 1.04 6.84 19.83
N ILE A 93 1.94 5.85 19.83
CA ILE A 93 1.85 4.68 20.71
C ILE A 93 2.05 5.08 22.17
N ALA A 94 3.04 5.93 22.47
CA ALA A 94 3.35 6.39 23.82
C ALA A 94 2.18 7.12 24.50
N GLU A 95 1.34 7.81 23.72
CA GLU A 95 0.17 8.54 24.23
C GLU A 95 -1.05 7.66 24.50
N THR A 96 -1.08 6.42 24.01
CA THR A 96 -2.22 5.53 24.27
C THR A 96 -2.24 5.04 25.73
N ALA A 97 -3.42 4.72 26.28
CA ALA A 97 -3.63 4.38 27.70
C ALA A 97 -2.98 3.05 28.17
N GLY A 98 -2.09 2.46 27.37
CA GLY A 98 -1.27 1.31 27.72
C GLY A 98 0.02 1.21 26.91
N GLY A 99 0.44 2.28 26.24
CA GLY A 99 1.54 2.19 25.27
C GLY A 99 1.25 1.12 24.20
N ALA A 100 2.26 0.31 23.90
CA ALA A 100 2.15 -0.82 22.98
C ALA A 100 1.26 -1.98 23.49
N ALA A 101 0.94 -2.05 24.79
CA ALA A 101 0.10 -3.11 25.33
C ALA A 101 -1.36 -2.93 24.92
N ILE A 102 -1.95 -3.98 24.34
CA ILE A 102 -3.32 -3.98 23.85
C ILE A 102 -4.29 -4.36 24.96
N LYS A 103 -5.31 -3.51 25.16
CA LYS A 103 -6.45 -3.76 26.04
C LYS A 103 -7.69 -3.97 25.19
N PHE A 104 -8.21 -5.20 25.17
CA PHE A 104 -9.47 -5.51 24.49
C PHE A 104 -10.65 -5.03 25.32
N THR A 105 -11.49 -4.17 24.73
CA THR A 105 -12.69 -3.64 25.37
C THR A 105 -13.94 -4.08 24.59
N LYS A 106 -15.13 -3.82 25.15
CA LYS A 106 -16.34 -3.81 24.32
C LYS A 106 -16.25 -2.66 23.30
N SER A 107 -16.95 -2.81 22.18
CA SER A 107 -17.13 -1.73 21.22
C SER A 107 -17.63 -0.46 21.92
N PRO A 108 -17.02 0.71 21.63
CA PRO A 108 -17.32 1.98 22.31
C PRO A 108 -18.76 2.47 22.09
N SER A 109 -19.38 2.17 20.95
CA SER A 109 -20.77 2.56 20.68
C SER A 109 -21.46 1.72 19.59
N PRO A 110 -22.81 1.71 19.55
CA PRO A 110 -23.56 1.17 18.42
C PRO A 110 -23.19 1.83 17.09
N LYS A 111 -22.90 3.15 17.09
CA LYS A 111 -22.48 3.91 15.90
C LYS A 111 -21.16 3.38 15.32
N ILE A 112 -20.16 3.15 16.15
CA ILE A 112 -18.87 2.56 15.71
C ILE A 112 -19.08 1.14 15.21
N THR A 113 -19.96 0.37 15.84
CA THR A 113 -20.31 -0.98 15.38
C THR A 113 -20.97 -0.97 13.98
N ALA A 114 -21.87 -0.01 13.72
CA ALA A 114 -22.48 0.15 12.40
C ALA A 114 -21.43 0.52 11.33
N ARG A 115 -20.55 1.48 11.64
CA ARG A 115 -19.43 1.88 10.76
C ARG A 115 -18.51 0.73 10.40
N LEU A 116 -18.14 -0.12 11.37
CA LEU A 116 -17.30 -1.29 11.10
C LEU A 116 -17.96 -2.28 10.11
N ARG A 117 -19.29 -2.43 10.17
CA ARG A 117 -20.02 -3.29 9.23
C ARG A 117 -20.08 -2.69 7.83
N GLU A 118 -20.26 -1.39 7.73
CA GLU A 118 -20.22 -0.65 6.47
C GLU A 118 -18.84 -0.81 5.80
N LEU A 119 -17.76 -0.49 6.54
CA LEU A 119 -16.39 -0.65 6.05
C LEU A 119 -16.08 -2.09 5.63
N LEU A 120 -16.57 -3.07 6.39
CA LEU A 120 -16.36 -4.48 6.08
C LEU A 120 -17.09 -4.89 4.80
N SER A 121 -18.31 -4.39 4.59
CA SER A 121 -19.05 -4.60 3.35
C SER A 121 -18.29 -4.01 2.16
N SER A 122 -17.79 -2.78 2.28
CA SER A 122 -16.98 -2.15 1.23
C SER A 122 -15.67 -2.92 0.98
N ALA A 123 -15.01 -3.39 2.03
CA ALA A 123 -13.78 -4.18 1.90
C ALA A 123 -13.99 -5.48 1.11
N THR A 124 -15.14 -6.14 1.24
CA THR A 124 -15.43 -7.37 0.49
C THR A 124 -15.56 -7.17 -1.03
N GLN A 125 -15.71 -5.92 -1.51
CA GLN A 125 -15.67 -5.63 -2.95
C GLN A 125 -14.28 -5.88 -3.54
N PHE A 126 -13.23 -5.83 -2.72
CA PHE A 126 -11.84 -6.11 -3.11
C PHE A 126 -11.46 -7.59 -2.98
N GLN A 127 -12.44 -8.51 -2.85
CA GLN A 127 -12.18 -9.92 -2.58
C GLN A 127 -11.27 -10.62 -3.59
N SER A 128 -11.24 -10.18 -4.85
CA SER A 128 -10.37 -10.74 -5.90
C SER A 128 -8.88 -10.49 -5.63
N PHE A 129 -8.56 -9.51 -4.78
CA PHE A 129 -7.20 -9.21 -4.37
C PHE A 129 -6.83 -9.85 -3.03
N PHE A 130 -7.75 -10.50 -2.32
CA PHE A 130 -7.41 -11.14 -1.05
C PHE A 130 -6.47 -12.31 -1.28
N SER A 131 -5.39 -12.37 -0.51
CA SER A 131 -4.39 -13.44 -0.60
C SER A 131 -4.27 -14.19 0.71
N LEU A 132 -4.18 -15.52 0.64
CA LEU A 132 -3.84 -16.37 1.78
C LEU A 132 -2.33 -16.46 2.03
N LYS A 133 -1.50 -15.85 1.17
CA LYS A 133 -0.03 -15.80 1.34
C LYS A 133 0.41 -14.79 2.41
N THR A 134 -0.47 -13.85 2.76
CA THR A 134 -0.28 -12.90 3.87
C THR A 134 -1.54 -12.85 4.71
N LEU A 135 -1.42 -12.69 6.04
CA LEU A 135 -2.58 -12.46 6.90
C LEU A 135 -3.06 -11.02 6.78
N LEU A 136 -2.15 -10.07 7.01
CA LEU A 136 -2.40 -8.63 6.84
C LEU A 136 -2.48 -8.33 5.35
N GLN A 137 -3.63 -7.86 4.88
CA GLN A 137 -3.84 -7.49 3.48
C GLN A 137 -3.34 -6.06 3.24
N PHE A 138 -2.05 -5.81 3.49
CA PHE A 138 -1.45 -4.48 3.40
C PHE A 138 -1.61 -3.89 2.00
N HIS A 139 -1.52 -4.73 0.95
CA HIS A 139 -1.56 -4.35 -0.45
C HIS A 139 -2.89 -3.77 -0.94
N ILE A 140 -3.98 -3.95 -0.20
CA ILE A 140 -5.27 -3.31 -0.49
C ILE A 140 -5.59 -2.16 0.47
N THR A 141 -4.79 -1.97 1.52
CA THR A 141 -5.04 -0.94 2.55
C THR A 141 -5.13 0.47 1.94
N PRO A 142 -4.25 0.88 1.00
CA PRO A 142 -4.43 2.15 0.29
C PRO A 142 -5.79 2.24 -0.41
N SER A 143 -6.20 1.21 -1.16
CA SER A 143 -7.48 1.20 -1.87
C SER A 143 -8.69 1.24 -0.94
N LEU A 144 -8.63 0.57 0.22
CA LEU A 144 -9.69 0.61 1.22
C LEU A 144 -9.89 2.03 1.78
N ASN A 145 -8.80 2.80 1.92
CA ASN A 145 -8.80 4.13 2.52
C ASN A 145 -8.83 5.28 1.50
N SER A 146 -8.74 4.98 0.20
CA SER A 146 -9.11 5.91 -0.87
C SER A 146 -10.62 6.08 -1.03
N ASN A 147 -11.41 5.17 -0.45
CA ASN A 147 -12.87 5.34 -0.39
C ASN A 147 -13.21 6.64 0.34
N THR A 148 -14.10 7.41 -0.26
CA THR A 148 -14.65 8.62 0.35
C THR A 148 -15.77 8.26 1.30
N PHE A 149 -15.77 8.87 2.48
CA PHE A 149 -16.98 8.90 3.31
C PHE A 149 -17.67 10.26 3.09
N LEU A 150 -18.99 10.31 3.26
CA LEU A 150 -19.78 11.54 3.25
C LEU A 150 -20.07 11.99 4.70
N PRO A 151 -19.21 12.77 5.36
CA PRO A 151 -19.64 13.62 6.45
C PRO A 151 -19.91 15.02 5.88
N ASP A 152 -21.18 15.43 5.85
CA ASP A 152 -21.68 16.80 5.64
C ASP A 152 -20.86 17.66 4.62
N GLU A 153 -21.37 17.72 3.39
CA GLU A 153 -20.95 18.60 2.27
C GLU A 153 -19.55 18.39 1.64
N TYR A 154 -18.61 17.66 2.25
CA TYR A 154 -17.30 17.36 1.63
C TYR A 154 -16.99 15.86 1.54
N CYS A 155 -16.80 15.38 0.31
CA CYS A 155 -16.42 14.01 -0.01
C CYS A 155 -14.89 13.89 0.04
N GLU A 156 -14.32 13.46 1.17
CA GLU A 156 -12.88 13.31 1.34
C GLU A 156 -12.48 11.83 1.54
N PRO A 157 -11.39 11.35 0.92
CA PRO A 157 -10.86 10.02 1.17
C PRO A 157 -10.52 9.81 2.66
N ILE A 158 -10.82 8.62 3.18
CA ILE A 158 -10.53 8.24 4.58
C ILE A 158 -9.05 8.49 4.94
N ARG A 159 -8.13 8.16 4.04
CA ARG A 159 -6.69 8.37 4.22
C ARG A 159 -6.31 9.82 4.51
N ARG A 160 -6.95 10.79 3.85
CA ARG A 160 -6.69 12.22 4.10
C ARG A 160 -7.22 12.67 5.44
N THR A 161 -8.38 12.14 5.86
CA THR A 161 -8.90 12.43 7.20
C THR A 161 -7.93 11.93 8.28
N PHE A 162 -7.30 10.77 8.07
CA PHE A 162 -6.27 10.25 8.97
C PHE A 162 -5.01 11.11 9.02
N VAL A 163 -4.45 11.44 7.86
CA VAL A 163 -3.29 12.34 7.75
C VAL A 163 -3.59 13.70 8.39
N ARG A 164 -4.74 14.31 8.12
CA ARG A 164 -5.15 15.60 8.70
C ARG A 164 -5.27 15.52 10.22
N ALA A 165 -5.83 14.44 10.76
CA ALA A 165 -5.96 14.26 12.20
C ALA A 165 -4.57 14.15 12.87
N LEU A 166 -3.65 13.42 12.26
CA LEU A 166 -2.25 13.35 12.72
C LEU A 166 -1.56 14.71 12.63
N LYS A 167 -1.74 15.46 11.54
CA LYS A 167 -1.17 16.81 11.39
C LYS A 167 -1.67 17.77 12.45
N LYS A 168 -2.98 17.76 12.71
CA LYS A 168 -3.60 18.56 13.77
C LYS A 168 -3.00 18.27 15.16
N ARG A 169 -2.59 17.03 15.41
CA ARG A 169 -2.04 16.59 16.69
C ARG A 169 -0.54 16.82 16.82
N TYR A 170 0.23 16.60 15.76
CA TYR A 170 1.69 16.53 15.82
C TYR A 170 2.43 17.62 15.02
N GLY A 171 1.71 18.48 14.31
CA GLY A 171 2.26 19.51 13.42
C GLY A 171 2.23 19.08 11.95
N GLU A 172 2.68 19.95 11.04
CA GLU A 172 2.63 19.67 9.59
C GLU A 172 3.69 18.66 9.13
N ASP A 173 4.85 18.64 9.78
CA ASP A 173 6.02 17.83 9.42
C ASP A 173 5.92 16.41 10.01
N ILE A 174 5.00 15.61 9.47
CA ILE A 174 4.76 14.24 9.93
C ILE A 174 5.27 13.16 8.99
N PHE A 175 5.70 13.51 7.78
CA PHE A 175 6.21 12.56 6.80
C PHE A 175 7.71 12.39 6.95
N ALA A 176 8.16 11.14 7.07
CA ALA A 176 9.56 10.78 6.95
C ALA A 176 9.60 9.26 6.72
N SER A 177 10.03 8.84 5.55
CA SER A 177 10.15 7.41 5.24
C SER A 177 11.48 7.11 4.57
N ARG A 178 11.91 5.85 4.69
CA ARG A 178 12.99 5.34 3.84
C ARG A 178 12.48 5.26 2.40
N ALA A 179 13.33 5.62 1.46
CA ALA A 179 13.05 5.54 0.03
C ALA A 179 14.22 4.89 -0.71
N VAL A 180 13.90 4.32 -1.86
CA VAL A 180 14.89 3.87 -2.86
C VAL A 180 14.93 4.86 -4.00
N GLU A 181 16.14 5.16 -4.43
CA GLU A 181 16.34 5.92 -5.65
C GLU A 181 16.62 4.96 -6.79
N LEU A 182 15.74 4.98 -7.79
CA LEU A 182 15.74 4.05 -8.90
C LEU A 182 16.02 4.79 -10.20
N GLU A 183 16.95 4.26 -10.97
CA GLU A 183 17.15 4.63 -12.36
C GLU A 183 16.44 3.62 -13.26
N ILE A 184 15.49 4.12 -14.05
CA ILE A 184 14.65 3.32 -14.95
C ILE A 184 14.98 3.73 -16.38
N THR A 185 15.43 2.77 -17.18
CA THR A 185 15.83 2.99 -18.58
C THR A 185 15.08 2.04 -19.49
N LEU A 186 14.53 2.54 -20.60
CA LEU A 186 13.85 1.73 -21.60
C LEU A 186 14.80 1.28 -22.70
N GLY A 187 14.88 -0.03 -22.94
CA GLY A 187 15.78 -0.60 -23.96
C GLY A 187 17.27 -0.43 -23.62
N THR A 188 18.13 -0.48 -24.64
CA THR A 188 19.60 -0.34 -24.51
C THR A 188 20.10 1.08 -24.71
N SER A 189 19.22 2.01 -25.12
CA SER A 189 19.59 3.42 -25.30
C SER A 189 19.33 4.21 -24.02
N ASN A 190 20.30 5.01 -23.58
CA ASN A 190 20.14 5.93 -22.44
C ASN A 190 19.22 7.12 -22.76
N VAL A 191 18.47 7.06 -23.86
CA VAL A 191 17.63 8.16 -24.34
C VAL A 191 16.37 8.29 -23.49
N PHE A 192 15.77 7.18 -23.09
CA PHE A 192 14.53 7.13 -22.30
C PHE A 192 14.82 6.72 -20.87
N ARG A 193 15.19 7.70 -20.04
CA ARG A 193 15.64 7.50 -18.66
C ARG A 193 14.82 8.33 -17.68
N ARG A 194 14.51 7.77 -16.52
CA ARG A 194 13.97 8.48 -15.35
C ARG A 194 14.74 8.06 -14.11
N ARG A 195 15.01 9.02 -13.23
CA ARG A 195 15.51 8.77 -11.89
C ARG A 195 14.44 9.19 -10.90
N ILE A 196 13.95 8.24 -10.12
CA ILE A 196 12.77 8.42 -9.28
C ILE A 196 13.09 7.94 -7.86
N VAL A 197 12.78 8.77 -6.88
CA VAL A 197 12.79 8.43 -5.46
C VAL A 197 11.42 7.87 -5.10
N VAL A 198 11.38 6.65 -4.57
CA VAL A 198 10.15 5.92 -4.26
C VAL A 198 10.17 5.43 -2.81
N PRO A 199 9.11 5.67 -2.01
CA PRO A 199 9.02 5.13 -0.66
C PRO A 199 9.18 3.60 -0.65
N ILE A 200 10.04 3.09 0.23
CA ILE A 200 10.52 1.70 0.16
C ILE A 200 9.44 0.65 0.52
N GLN A 201 8.41 1.08 1.24
CA GLN A 201 7.26 0.27 1.63
C GLN A 201 6.25 0.05 0.51
N TYR A 202 6.40 0.73 -0.62
CA TYR A 202 5.55 0.51 -1.79
C TYR A 202 5.77 -0.90 -2.34
N ASN A 203 4.77 -1.45 -3.01
CA ASN A 203 4.82 -2.74 -3.67
C ASN A 203 5.04 -2.62 -5.18
N PHE A 204 5.27 -3.74 -5.85
CA PHE A 204 5.58 -3.74 -7.29
C PHE A 204 4.40 -3.37 -8.19
N ARG A 205 3.15 -3.42 -7.71
CA ARG A 205 2.02 -2.83 -8.44
C ARG A 205 2.06 -1.31 -8.38
N GLU A 206 2.42 -0.73 -7.23
CA GLU A 206 2.61 0.72 -7.12
C GLU A 206 3.79 1.18 -7.97
N LEU A 207 4.91 0.45 -7.98
CA LEU A 207 6.03 0.73 -8.88
C LEU A 207 5.62 0.70 -10.35
N HIS A 208 4.79 -0.25 -10.77
CA HIS A 208 4.23 -0.28 -12.13
C HIS A 208 3.51 1.04 -12.45
N TYR A 209 2.64 1.51 -11.55
CA TYR A 209 1.94 2.78 -11.75
C TYR A 209 2.85 4.00 -11.76
N ILE A 210 3.93 4.00 -10.96
CA ILE A 210 4.95 5.04 -10.98
C ILE A 210 5.65 5.09 -12.33
N ILE A 211 6.10 3.93 -12.85
CA ILE A 211 6.81 3.84 -14.12
C ILE A 211 5.90 4.33 -15.25
N VAL A 212 4.69 3.79 -15.34
CA VAL A 212 3.76 4.16 -16.43
C VAL A 212 3.45 5.66 -16.39
N THR A 213 3.23 6.23 -15.19
CA THR A 213 3.00 7.68 -15.02
C THR A 213 4.22 8.51 -15.39
N ALA A 214 5.41 8.13 -14.93
CA ALA A 214 6.65 8.89 -15.16
C ALA A 214 7.12 8.88 -16.63
N PHE A 215 6.74 7.84 -17.39
CA PHE A 215 7.01 7.74 -18.82
C PHE A 215 5.86 8.30 -19.68
N GLY A 216 4.80 8.84 -19.07
CA GLY A 216 3.65 9.42 -19.78
C GLY A 216 2.87 8.38 -20.59
N TRP A 217 3.00 7.11 -20.25
CA TRP A 217 2.31 6.04 -20.98
C TRP A 217 0.84 6.04 -20.62
N PRO A 218 -0.07 5.89 -21.62
CA PRO A 218 -1.49 5.99 -21.38
C PRO A 218 -1.91 4.96 -20.33
N ASN A 219 -2.27 5.50 -19.17
CA ASN A 219 -2.82 4.80 -18.03
C ASN A 219 -4.27 5.25 -17.81
N SER A 220 -4.99 5.59 -18.88
CA SER A 220 -6.36 6.11 -18.86
C SER A 220 -7.36 5.04 -19.31
N GLY A 221 -8.39 4.79 -18.49
CA GLY A 221 -9.55 3.96 -18.85
C GLY A 221 -9.65 2.56 -18.23
N PHE A 222 -10.63 1.78 -18.69
CA PHE A 222 -10.99 0.43 -18.23
C PHE A 222 -9.87 -0.61 -18.45
N LEU A 223 -8.87 -0.29 -19.29
CA LEU A 223 -7.76 -1.18 -19.69
C LEU A 223 -6.62 -1.30 -18.66
N LYS A 224 -6.60 -0.50 -17.59
CA LYS A 224 -5.54 -0.51 -16.54
C LYS A 224 -5.35 -1.87 -15.86
N HIS A 225 -6.37 -2.73 -15.87
CA HIS A 225 -6.36 -4.04 -15.22
C HIS A 225 -6.04 -5.19 -16.19
N PHE A 226 -5.94 -4.92 -17.51
CA PHE A 226 -5.78 -5.96 -18.52
C PHE A 226 -4.38 -6.02 -19.12
N LEU A 227 -3.51 -5.03 -18.86
CA LEU A 227 -2.14 -5.08 -19.33
C LEU A 227 -1.31 -5.97 -18.40
N LYS A 228 -0.92 -7.14 -18.92
CA LYS A 228 -0.01 -8.04 -18.22
C LYS A 228 1.40 -7.45 -18.19
N TYR A 229 2.01 -7.50 -17.01
CA TYR A 229 3.38 -7.08 -16.78
C TYR A 229 4.04 -7.99 -15.75
N ASN A 230 5.37 -8.03 -15.77
CA ASN A 230 6.13 -8.74 -14.75
C ASN A 230 7.50 -8.12 -14.49
N TYR A 231 8.12 -8.58 -13.42
CA TYR A 231 9.49 -8.23 -13.07
C TYR A 231 10.34 -9.49 -13.03
N TRP A 232 11.52 -9.44 -13.63
CA TRP A 232 12.51 -10.50 -13.53
C TRP A 232 13.56 -10.04 -12.52
N LEU A 233 13.64 -10.78 -11.41
CA LEU A 233 14.56 -10.48 -10.32
C LEU A 233 15.92 -11.11 -10.56
N GLU A 234 15.92 -12.35 -11.07
CA GLU A 234 17.12 -13.12 -11.37
C GLU A 234 17.00 -13.77 -12.76
N LYS A 235 18.15 -13.96 -13.41
CA LYS A 235 18.25 -14.63 -14.71
C LYS A 235 19.35 -15.70 -14.66
N ASP A 236 19.17 -16.78 -15.42
CA ASP A 236 20.19 -17.79 -15.63
C ASP A 236 21.26 -17.33 -16.64
N SER A 237 22.24 -18.19 -16.92
CA SER A 237 23.30 -17.92 -17.89
C SER A 237 22.82 -17.75 -19.34
N GLU A 238 21.62 -18.23 -19.65
CA GLU A 238 20.98 -18.08 -20.97
C GLU A 238 20.06 -16.85 -21.01
N GLY A 239 19.99 -16.06 -19.94
CA GLY A 239 19.15 -14.87 -19.83
C GLY A 239 17.68 -15.18 -19.52
N ARG A 240 17.33 -16.43 -19.20
CA ARG A 240 15.98 -16.82 -18.82
C ARG A 240 15.70 -16.48 -17.35
N PRO A 241 14.48 -16.04 -17.00
CA PRO A 241 14.15 -15.66 -15.63
C PRO A 241 14.11 -16.87 -14.69
N LEU A 242 14.83 -16.78 -13.57
CA LEU A 242 14.79 -17.77 -12.47
C LEU A 242 13.73 -17.42 -11.42
N SER A 243 13.50 -16.13 -11.18
CA SER A 243 12.54 -15.61 -10.21
C SER A 243 11.77 -14.41 -10.78
N LYS A 244 10.44 -14.44 -10.62
CA LYS A 244 9.53 -13.43 -11.17
C LYS A 244 8.53 -12.87 -10.16
N LEU A 245 8.18 -11.61 -10.38
CA LEU A 245 6.96 -11.01 -9.84
C LEU A 245 5.94 -10.80 -10.96
N GLU A 246 4.78 -11.42 -10.84
CA GLU A 246 3.73 -11.42 -11.87
C GLU A 246 2.58 -10.49 -11.46
N SER A 247 1.96 -9.81 -12.43
CA SER A 247 0.77 -8.97 -12.20
C SER A 247 -0.47 -9.78 -11.81
N GLU A 248 -0.53 -11.05 -12.23
CA GLU A 248 -1.64 -11.99 -12.04
C GLU A 248 -1.10 -13.38 -11.66
N GLU A 249 -1.96 -14.26 -11.13
CA GLU A 249 -1.53 -15.64 -10.88
C GLU A 249 -1.33 -16.37 -12.21
N PRO A 250 -0.17 -17.03 -12.42
CA PRO A 250 0.05 -17.80 -13.63
C PRO A 250 -0.93 -18.98 -13.69
N ALA A 251 -1.30 -19.38 -14.90
CA ALA A 251 -2.08 -20.61 -15.06
C ALA A 251 -1.27 -21.80 -14.50
N PRO A 252 -1.92 -22.82 -13.90
CA PRO A 252 -1.21 -23.96 -13.32
C PRO A 252 -0.27 -24.70 -14.29
N SER A 253 -0.50 -24.59 -15.59
CA SER A 253 0.31 -25.18 -16.67
C SER A 253 1.65 -24.47 -16.91
N ASP A 254 1.83 -23.25 -16.40
CA ASP A 254 2.90 -22.33 -16.86
C ASP A 254 4.07 -22.23 -15.85
N ILE A 255 4.09 -23.07 -14.81
CA ILE A 255 5.02 -22.93 -13.68
C ILE A 255 6.32 -23.70 -13.95
N SER A 256 7.31 -23.01 -14.53
CA SER A 256 8.69 -23.49 -14.64
C SER A 256 9.70 -22.72 -13.75
N TYR A 257 9.23 -21.74 -12.98
CA TYR A 257 10.04 -20.79 -12.22
C TYR A 257 9.36 -20.39 -10.91
N GLU A 258 10.13 -19.83 -9.96
CA GLU A 258 9.58 -19.24 -8.74
C GLU A 258 8.82 -17.95 -9.10
N SER A 259 7.52 -17.90 -8.81
CA SER A 259 6.67 -16.74 -9.09
C SER A 259 5.87 -16.28 -7.88
N ARG A 260 5.81 -14.96 -7.71
CA ARG A 260 5.01 -14.29 -6.68
C ARG A 260 4.19 -13.16 -7.29
N LEU A 261 3.09 -12.83 -6.65
CA LEU A 261 2.24 -11.72 -7.08
C LEU A 261 2.90 -10.39 -6.71
N CYS A 262 3.04 -9.49 -7.68
CA CYS A 262 3.80 -8.24 -7.53
C CYS A 262 3.25 -7.32 -6.42
N TYR A 263 1.93 -7.32 -6.22
CA TYR A 263 1.30 -6.52 -5.17
C TYR A 263 1.53 -7.06 -3.75
N LEU A 264 2.09 -8.27 -3.59
CA LEU A 264 2.43 -8.87 -2.29
C LEU A 264 3.90 -8.73 -1.93
N VAL A 265 4.69 -8.03 -2.74
CA VAL A 265 6.14 -7.87 -2.56
C VAL A 265 6.47 -6.40 -2.52
N THR A 266 7.20 -5.96 -1.49
CA THR A 266 7.61 -4.56 -1.32
C THR A 266 8.95 -4.27 -2.00
N LEU A 267 9.24 -3.00 -2.25
CA LEU A 267 10.54 -2.56 -2.75
C LEU A 267 11.65 -2.88 -1.75
N ASP A 268 11.38 -2.77 -0.45
CA ASP A 268 12.34 -3.14 0.61
C ASP A 268 12.80 -4.59 0.47
N GLU A 269 11.86 -5.52 0.24
CA GLU A 269 12.16 -6.95 0.14
C GLU A 269 13.10 -7.25 -1.04
N VAL A 270 12.90 -6.57 -2.17
CA VAL A 270 13.66 -6.81 -3.40
C VAL A 270 14.98 -6.03 -3.39
N PHE A 271 14.95 -4.72 -3.17
CA PHE A 271 16.14 -3.87 -3.30
C PHE A 271 17.12 -4.02 -2.12
N SER A 272 16.72 -4.69 -1.03
CA SER A 272 17.67 -5.18 -0.02
C SER A 272 18.58 -6.31 -0.52
N LYS A 273 18.24 -6.95 -1.64
CA LYS A 273 18.95 -8.11 -2.21
C LYS A 273 19.50 -7.86 -3.61
N TYR A 274 18.74 -7.15 -4.43
CA TYR A 274 19.02 -6.94 -5.85
C TYR A 274 19.36 -5.47 -6.12
N SER A 275 20.47 -5.22 -6.80
CA SER A 275 20.84 -3.87 -7.27
C SER A 275 20.26 -3.54 -8.64
N ALA A 276 19.76 -4.54 -9.38
CA ALA A 276 19.13 -4.33 -10.68
C ALA A 276 18.10 -5.43 -10.96
N ILE A 277 17.02 -5.07 -11.65
CA ILE A 277 15.95 -5.97 -12.09
C ILE A 277 15.46 -5.54 -13.49
N THR A 278 14.68 -6.40 -14.14
CA THR A 278 14.00 -6.07 -15.41
C THR A 278 12.50 -5.93 -15.17
N TYR A 279 11.90 -4.87 -15.69
CA TYR A 279 10.45 -4.68 -15.72
C TYR A 279 9.95 -4.83 -17.16
N ASN A 280 9.05 -5.77 -17.40
CA ASN A 280 8.47 -6.01 -18.70
C ASN A 280 7.02 -5.52 -18.70
N TYR A 281 6.73 -4.53 -19.52
CA TYR A 281 5.40 -3.94 -19.67
C TYR A 281 4.79 -4.36 -20.99
N ARG A 282 3.47 -4.62 -21.01
CA ARG A 282 2.74 -5.13 -22.18
C ARG A 282 3.52 -6.28 -22.81
N LEU A 283 3.46 -7.45 -22.16
CA LEU A 283 4.23 -8.63 -22.59
C LEU A 283 4.05 -8.97 -24.09
N GLU A 284 2.92 -8.59 -24.69
CA GLU A 284 2.62 -8.74 -26.11
C GLU A 284 3.44 -7.82 -27.03
N ASP A 285 3.85 -6.65 -26.53
CA ASP A 285 4.61 -5.63 -27.27
C ASP A 285 6.13 -5.73 -27.04
N GLY A 286 6.57 -6.45 -26.00
CA GLY A 286 7.99 -6.66 -25.71
C GLY A 286 8.73 -5.47 -25.09
N TRP A 287 8.03 -4.52 -24.46
CA TRP A 287 8.70 -3.41 -23.79
C TRP A 287 9.42 -3.87 -22.51
N ALA A 288 10.74 -3.72 -22.48
CA ALA A 288 11.57 -4.08 -21.34
C ALA A 288 12.35 -2.86 -20.82
N PHE A 289 12.23 -2.64 -19.51
CA PHE A 289 12.94 -1.60 -18.78
C PHE A 289 13.99 -2.24 -17.87
N ALA A 290 15.20 -1.68 -17.89
CA ALA A 290 16.17 -1.91 -16.83
C ALA A 290 15.86 -0.99 -15.65
N ILE A 291 15.76 -1.55 -14.44
CA ILE A 291 15.63 -0.80 -13.20
C ILE A 291 16.89 -1.04 -12.39
N LYS A 292 17.62 0.01 -12.06
CA LYS A 292 18.85 -0.04 -11.26
C LYS A 292 18.64 0.75 -9.97
N LEU A 293 19.04 0.14 -8.85
CA LEU A 293 19.13 0.82 -7.56
C LEU A 293 20.34 1.75 -7.58
N VAL A 294 20.09 3.05 -7.40
CA VAL A 294 21.14 4.06 -7.26
C VAL A 294 21.56 4.18 -5.80
N GLY A 295 20.60 4.12 -4.87
CA GLY A 295 20.86 4.17 -3.43
C GLY A 295 19.60 4.21 -2.58
N PHE A 296 19.80 4.28 -1.27
CA PHE A 296 18.75 4.48 -0.27
C PHE A 296 18.77 5.91 0.25
N GLN A 297 17.61 6.43 0.60
CA GLN A 297 17.43 7.72 1.27
C GLN A 297 16.63 7.51 2.56
N ASP A 298 17.08 8.04 3.69
CA ASP A 298 16.44 7.76 4.99
C ASP A 298 15.36 8.76 5.40
N ASN A 299 15.28 9.93 4.75
CA ASN A 299 14.39 11.04 5.12
C ASN A 299 13.58 11.56 3.93
N HIS A 300 12.84 10.68 3.26
CA HIS A 300 11.88 11.10 2.24
C HIS A 300 10.66 11.75 2.92
N ASP A 301 10.48 13.05 2.69
CA ASP A 301 9.55 13.94 3.40
C ASP A 301 8.18 14.09 2.72
N LYS A 302 7.91 13.28 1.69
CA LYS A 302 6.66 13.32 0.92
C LYS A 302 5.92 11.98 1.01
N PRO A 303 4.58 11.97 1.01
CA PRO A 303 3.80 10.75 0.97
C PRO A 303 3.68 10.12 -0.43
N TYR A 304 4.46 10.60 -1.40
CA TYR A 304 4.40 10.21 -2.80
C TYR A 304 5.81 10.17 -3.42
N PRO A 305 6.01 9.41 -4.52
CA PRO A 305 7.27 9.33 -5.23
C PRO A 305 7.60 10.63 -5.99
N VAL A 306 8.90 10.89 -6.19
CA VAL A 306 9.39 12.12 -6.84
C VAL A 306 10.39 11.76 -7.94
N CYS A 307 10.12 12.23 -9.16
CA CYS A 307 11.09 12.24 -10.23
C CYS A 307 12.13 13.34 -9.98
N VAL A 308 13.41 12.97 -9.97
CA VAL A 308 14.54 13.89 -9.69
C VAL A 308 15.41 14.15 -10.92
N GLU A 309 15.30 13.31 -11.94
CA GLU A 309 16.05 13.45 -13.20
C GLU A 309 15.31 12.72 -14.32
N GLY A 310 15.45 13.20 -15.55
CA GLY A 310 14.96 12.48 -16.72
C GLY A 310 15.46 13.06 -18.04
N SER A 311 15.38 12.23 -19.08
CA SER A 311 15.76 12.59 -20.45
C SER A 311 14.60 12.30 -21.40
N VAL A 312 14.33 13.22 -22.33
CA VAL A 312 13.35 13.14 -23.44
C VAL A 312 11.91 12.79 -23.01
N PHE A 313 10.93 13.57 -23.48
CA PHE A 313 9.53 13.19 -23.32
C PHE A 313 9.18 12.21 -24.43
N THR A 314 8.62 11.06 -24.04
CA THR A 314 7.88 10.13 -24.91
C THR A 314 8.64 9.48 -26.07
N LEU A 315 8.51 8.15 -26.16
CA LEU A 315 8.69 7.48 -27.45
C LEU A 315 7.67 8.03 -28.44
N PRO A 316 8.01 8.13 -29.75
CA PRO A 316 7.05 8.54 -30.77
C PRO A 316 5.88 7.57 -30.70
N VAL A 317 4.75 8.08 -30.22
CA VAL A 317 3.55 7.25 -30.12
C VAL A 317 3.13 7.00 -31.55
N SER A 318 2.98 5.74 -31.93
CA SER A 318 2.20 5.36 -33.11
C SER A 318 0.71 5.73 -32.97
N PHE A 319 0.34 6.76 -32.19
CA PHE A 319 -1.05 7.13 -31.84
C PHE A 319 -1.33 8.63 -31.64
N SER A 320 -0.43 9.58 -31.93
CA SER A 320 -0.84 10.99 -32.18
C SER A 320 0.25 11.77 -32.92
N GLU A 321 -0.17 12.68 -33.80
CA GLU A 321 0.62 13.50 -34.72
C GLU A 321 1.50 14.59 -34.06
N ASP A 322 1.89 14.41 -32.79
CA ASP A 322 2.70 15.39 -32.08
C ASP A 322 4.17 14.93 -31.98
N PRO A 323 5.15 15.78 -32.32
CA PRO A 323 6.57 15.45 -32.19
C PRO A 323 6.95 15.23 -30.71
N PRO A 324 8.01 14.43 -30.44
CA PRO A 324 8.48 14.20 -29.07
C PRO A 324 8.80 15.54 -28.40
N GLY A 325 8.07 15.83 -27.31
CA GLY A 325 8.26 17.04 -26.51
C GLY A 325 9.56 17.01 -25.68
N SER A 326 9.92 18.15 -25.10
CA SER A 326 10.92 18.21 -24.03
C SER A 326 10.38 17.56 -22.75
N PHE A 327 11.18 16.74 -22.08
CA PHE A 327 10.83 16.20 -20.75
C PHE A 327 10.60 17.35 -19.77
N ASP A 328 9.44 17.35 -19.12
CA ASP A 328 9.09 18.29 -18.05
C ASP A 328 8.98 17.51 -16.73
N ILE A 329 9.95 17.74 -15.84
CA ILE A 329 10.02 17.10 -14.54
C ILE A 329 8.91 17.56 -13.60
N ASP A 330 8.48 18.82 -13.72
CA ASP A 330 7.44 19.40 -12.88
C ASP A 330 6.08 18.81 -13.27
N HIS A 331 5.84 18.65 -14.57
CA HIS A 331 4.66 17.94 -15.06
C HIS A 331 4.60 16.49 -14.54
N VAL A 332 5.71 15.75 -14.62
CA VAL A 332 5.76 14.37 -14.09
C VAL A 332 5.50 14.33 -12.59
N ASN A 333 6.10 15.24 -11.82
CA ASN A 333 5.91 15.31 -10.38
C ASN A 333 4.47 15.69 -9.99
N ASP A 334 3.83 16.60 -10.74
CA ASP A 334 2.41 16.91 -10.56
C ASP A 334 1.52 15.68 -10.82
N GLN A 335 1.83 14.88 -11.84
CA GLN A 335 1.09 13.63 -12.10
C GLN A 335 1.30 12.58 -10.99
N LEU A 336 2.53 12.43 -10.49
CA LEU A 336 2.83 11.51 -9.38
C LEU A 336 2.12 11.95 -8.08
N GLU A 337 2.17 13.24 -7.74
CA GLU A 337 1.44 13.77 -6.59
C GLU A 337 -0.07 13.58 -6.76
N LYS A 338 -0.61 13.84 -7.96
CA LYS A 338 -2.03 13.62 -8.25
C LYS A 338 -2.43 12.16 -8.07
N MET A 339 -1.61 11.23 -8.52
CA MET A 339 -1.94 9.81 -8.45
C MET A 339 -1.91 9.27 -7.01
N PHE A 340 -0.89 9.64 -6.23
CA PHE A 340 -0.64 9.00 -4.92
C PHE A 340 -1.15 9.83 -3.73
N TYR A 341 -1.34 11.14 -3.89
CA TYR A 341 -1.73 12.03 -2.79
C TYR A 341 -3.05 12.78 -3.06
N LYS A 342 -3.23 13.38 -4.24
CA LYS A 342 -4.46 14.14 -4.56
C LYS A 342 -5.60 13.30 -5.19
N GLY A 343 -5.35 12.03 -5.50
CA GLY A 343 -6.28 11.11 -6.17
C GLY A 343 -7.14 10.29 -5.24
#